data_AF-A0A7R9BEG6-F1
#
_entry.id   AF-A0A7R9BEG6-F1
#
_cell.length_a   1.000
_cell.length_b   1.000
_cell.length_c   1.000
_cell.angle_alpha   90.00
_cell.angle_beta   90.00
_cell.angle_gamma   90.00
#
_symmetry.space_group_name_H-M   'P 1'
#
loop_
_entity.id
_entity.type
_entity.pdbx_description
1 polymer ?
#
loop_
_entity_poly.entity_id
_entity_poly.type
_entity_poly.pdbx_seq_one_letter_code
_entity_poly.pdbx_strand_id
1 'polypeptide(L)'
;MPRQRLAKLAGLMIPYKHGMHRPSKMLAGTVHPSNVPDTVKVVVTRQIFHESMKLSLLSLFNCNFLSHFDYQFYPEKEAIYVKDPAKACNIGDIVLVKKLPEQANERVSHVVQEVLFACGDVTDPVTGEKVSGSQYRFMLDLEDKMVREALKSDTSARECFIREKAPKRGSTELDKSYEDVYIRYDARIEDDHAVDAQYHKL
;
A
#
# COMPACT_ATOMS: atom_id res chain seq x y z
N MET A 1 6.30 -3.02 -61.33
CA MET A 1 5.16 -3.02 -60.38
C MET A 1 4.85 -4.46 -60.02
N PRO A 2 5.18 -4.91 -58.79
CA PRO A 2 4.12 -5.18 -57.81
C PRO A 2 4.57 -4.93 -56.35
N ARG A 3 4.05 -3.87 -55.70
CA ARG A 3 4.22 -3.62 -54.25
C ARG A 3 2.90 -3.65 -53.45
N GLN A 4 1.78 -3.96 -54.10
CA GLN A 4 0.45 -3.74 -53.51
C GLN A 4 -0.20 -4.97 -52.83
N ARG A 5 0.53 -6.09 -52.65
CA ARG A 5 -0.04 -7.29 -51.96
C ARG A 5 0.38 -7.49 -50.50
N LEU A 6 1.19 -6.61 -49.92
CA LEU A 6 1.60 -6.71 -48.50
C LEU A 6 0.73 -5.90 -47.53
N ALA A 7 -0.18 -5.05 -48.02
CA ALA A 7 -1.00 -4.19 -47.16
C ALA A 7 -2.23 -4.90 -46.53
N LYS A 8 -2.58 -6.13 -46.95
CA LYS A 8 -3.73 -6.87 -46.40
C LYS A 8 -3.40 -7.78 -45.20
N LEU A 9 -2.13 -7.94 -44.85
CA LEU A 9 -1.70 -8.60 -43.61
C LEU A 9 -1.44 -7.60 -42.46
N ALA A 10 -1.58 -6.30 -42.74
CA ALA A 10 -1.51 -5.22 -41.74
C ALA A 10 -2.84 -5.01 -40.97
N GLY A 11 -3.84 -5.89 -41.16
CA GLY A 11 -5.09 -5.91 -40.39
C GLY A 11 -4.99 -6.54 -39.00
N LEU A 12 -3.78 -6.92 -38.57
CA LEU A 12 -3.52 -7.58 -37.28
C LEU A 12 -2.42 -6.87 -36.47
N MET A 13 -2.14 -5.60 -36.77
CA MET A 13 -1.41 -4.73 -35.87
C MET A 13 -2.39 -3.72 -35.28
N ILE A 14 -3.01 -4.12 -34.17
CA ILE A 14 -3.57 -3.17 -33.22
C ILE A 14 -2.41 -2.22 -32.86
N PRO A 15 -2.48 -0.91 -33.16
CA PRO A 15 -1.46 -0.01 -32.68
C PRO A 15 -1.50 -0.09 -31.15
N TYR A 16 -0.41 -0.58 -30.56
CA TYR A 16 -0.17 -0.61 -29.12
C TYR A 16 -0.02 0.84 -28.64
N LYS A 17 -1.14 1.56 -28.61
CA LYS A 17 -1.25 2.85 -27.94
C LYS A 17 -0.97 2.57 -26.47
N HIS A 18 0.08 3.23 -25.96
CA HIS A 18 0.37 3.53 -24.56
C HIS A 18 -0.48 2.73 -23.57
N GLY A 19 0.18 1.80 -22.87
CA GLY A 19 -0.40 0.88 -21.89
C GLY A 19 -1.81 1.26 -21.48
N MET A 20 -2.78 0.53 -22.03
CA MET A 20 -4.21 0.74 -21.83
C MET A 20 -4.54 0.46 -20.36
N HIS A 21 -4.11 1.34 -19.46
CA HIS A 21 -4.39 1.29 -18.05
C HIS A 21 -5.84 1.71 -17.93
N ARG A 22 -6.75 0.72 -17.95
CA ARG A 22 -8.11 0.97 -17.51
C ARG A 22 -7.99 1.59 -16.12
N PRO A 23 -8.57 2.76 -15.85
CA PRO A 23 -8.50 3.35 -14.52
C PRO A 23 -9.04 2.32 -13.54
N SER A 24 -8.17 1.83 -12.66
CA SER A 24 -8.52 0.77 -11.71
C SER A 24 -9.68 1.25 -10.86
N LYS A 25 -10.79 0.51 -10.87
CA LYS A 25 -11.97 0.85 -10.07
C LYS A 25 -11.69 0.70 -8.57
N MET A 26 -10.72 -0.15 -8.24
CA MET A 26 -10.25 -0.41 -6.88
C MET A 26 -8.73 -0.40 -6.83
N LEU A 27 -8.18 0.09 -5.72
CA LEU A 27 -6.76 0.16 -5.43
C LEU A 27 -6.54 -0.32 -3.99
N ALA A 28 -5.40 -0.93 -3.73
CA ALA A 28 -4.97 -1.26 -2.38
C ALA A 28 -3.70 -0.45 -2.05
N GLY A 29 -3.60 0.03 -0.82
CA GLY A 29 -2.46 0.83 -0.39
C GLY A 29 -2.34 0.91 1.12
N THR A 30 -1.26 1.52 1.57
CA THR A 30 -0.99 1.76 2.99
C THR A 30 -1.48 3.13 3.40
N VAL A 31 -2.07 3.21 4.59
CA VAL A 31 -2.56 4.45 5.17
C VAL A 31 -1.40 5.24 5.76
N HIS A 32 -1.29 6.49 5.32
CA HIS A 32 -0.44 7.53 5.85
C HIS A 32 -1.31 8.63 6.47
N PRO A 33 -0.77 9.37 7.45
CA PRO A 33 -1.49 10.51 8.01
C PRO A 33 -1.77 11.58 6.97
N SER A 34 -2.81 12.36 7.23
CA SER A 34 -3.19 13.52 6.43
C SER A 34 -3.63 14.64 7.37
N ASN A 35 -3.31 15.88 7.01
CA ASN A 35 -3.76 17.08 7.74
C ASN A 35 -5.20 17.49 7.40
N VAL A 36 -5.84 16.84 6.43
CA VAL A 36 -7.17 17.23 5.93
C VAL A 36 -8.25 16.43 6.68
N PRO A 37 -9.27 17.11 7.26
CA PRO A 37 -10.29 16.44 8.07
C PRO A 37 -11.08 15.41 7.24
N ASP A 38 -11.43 14.29 7.88
CA ASP A 38 -12.22 13.19 7.31
C ASP A 38 -11.60 12.56 6.04
N THR A 39 -10.30 12.78 5.83
CA THR A 39 -9.54 12.21 4.72
C THR A 39 -8.23 11.60 5.18
N VAL A 40 -7.78 10.62 4.41
CA VAL A 40 -6.59 9.84 4.68
C VAL A 40 -5.74 9.81 3.42
N LYS A 41 -4.43 9.90 3.59
CA LYS A 41 -3.47 9.77 2.49
C LYS A 41 -3.16 8.29 2.32
N VAL A 42 -3.49 7.71 1.18
CA VAL A 42 -3.19 6.30 0.89
C VAL A 42 -2.07 6.24 -0.13
N VAL A 43 -0.99 5.53 0.19
CA VAL A 43 0.12 5.29 -0.73
C VAL A 43 -0.13 3.96 -1.41
N VAL A 44 -0.36 4.03 -2.72
CA VAL A 44 -0.55 2.89 -3.60
C VAL A 44 0.77 2.60 -4.28
N THR A 45 1.20 1.34 -4.24
CA THR A 45 2.41 0.90 -4.95
C THR A 45 2.00 0.17 -6.22
N ARG A 46 2.46 0.64 -7.37
CA ARG A 46 2.25 0.02 -8.68
C ARG A 46 3.56 -0.56 -9.19
N GLN A 47 3.48 -1.67 -9.91
CA GLN A 47 4.65 -2.25 -10.59
C GLN A 47 4.70 -1.70 -12.00
N ILE A 48 5.76 -0.97 -12.34
CA ILE A 48 5.95 -0.36 -13.65
C ILE A 48 7.10 -1.03 -14.38
N PHE A 49 6.88 -1.23 -15.67
CA PHE A 49 7.91 -1.68 -16.60
C PHE A 49 8.53 -0.48 -17.30
N HIS A 50 9.84 -0.28 -17.12
CA HIS A 50 10.52 0.89 -17.68
C HIS A 50 10.68 0.76 -19.21
N GLU A 51 10.35 1.82 -19.95
CA GLU A 51 10.34 1.77 -21.42
C GLU A 51 11.73 1.71 -22.06
N SER A 52 12.77 2.23 -21.40
CA SER A 52 14.14 2.13 -21.94
C SER A 52 14.64 0.68 -22.06
N MET A 53 14.05 -0.26 -21.31
CA MET A 53 14.34 -1.69 -21.43
C MET A 53 13.62 -2.34 -22.62
N LYS A 54 12.71 -1.62 -23.31
CA LYS A 54 12.12 -2.07 -24.58
C LYS A 54 13.05 -1.81 -25.77
N LEU A 55 13.87 -0.75 -25.71
CA LEU A 55 14.68 -0.29 -26.85
C LEU A 55 15.93 -1.15 -27.11
N SER A 56 16.35 -1.97 -26.14
CA SER A 56 17.39 -3.00 -26.36
C SER A 56 16.90 -4.15 -27.24
N LEU A 57 15.59 -4.39 -27.37
CA LEU A 57 15.05 -5.51 -28.15
C LEU A 57 15.08 -5.29 -29.67
N LEU A 58 15.23 -4.05 -30.15
CA LEU A 58 15.26 -3.77 -31.60
C LEU A 58 16.68 -3.68 -32.18
N SER A 59 17.72 -3.47 -31.36
CA SER A 59 19.11 -3.39 -31.84
C SER A 59 19.84 -4.74 -31.84
N LEU A 60 19.18 -5.84 -31.46
CA LEU A 60 19.80 -7.14 -31.20
C LEU A 60 19.40 -8.25 -32.18
N PHE A 61 19.06 -7.89 -33.42
CA PHE A 61 18.96 -8.88 -34.50
C PHE A 61 20.30 -9.46 -34.96
N ASN A 62 21.41 -9.21 -34.24
CA ASN A 62 22.74 -9.72 -34.61
C ASN A 62 23.63 -10.16 -33.43
N CYS A 63 23.07 -10.48 -32.26
CA CYS A 63 23.88 -10.97 -31.15
C CYS A 63 23.26 -12.21 -30.51
N ASN A 64 23.80 -13.38 -30.84
CA ASN A 64 23.54 -14.66 -30.16
C ASN A 64 24.15 -14.70 -28.73
N PHE A 65 24.11 -13.60 -27.98
CA PHE A 65 24.80 -13.48 -26.69
C PHE A 65 23.96 -12.77 -25.61
N LEU A 66 22.63 -12.79 -25.71
CA LEU A 66 21.79 -12.06 -24.76
C LEU A 66 20.64 -12.94 -24.28
N SER A 67 20.99 -13.93 -23.44
CA SER A 67 20.04 -14.77 -22.71
C SER A 67 19.82 -14.32 -21.27
N HIS A 68 20.18 -13.07 -20.90
CA HIS A 68 20.00 -12.48 -19.57
C HIS A 68 19.69 -10.96 -19.67
N PHE A 69 18.63 -10.58 -20.38
CA PHE A 69 18.01 -9.28 -20.08
C PHE A 69 16.88 -9.53 -19.09
N ASP A 70 17.16 -9.22 -17.83
CA ASP A 70 16.20 -9.31 -16.74
C ASP A 70 15.09 -8.29 -16.96
N TYR A 71 13.89 -8.79 -17.25
CA TYR A 71 12.67 -7.98 -17.28
C TYR A 71 12.32 -7.58 -15.84
N GLN A 72 12.89 -6.49 -15.35
CA GLN A 72 12.69 -6.03 -13.98
C GLN A 72 11.50 -5.07 -13.88
N PHE A 73 10.60 -5.34 -12.94
CA PHE A 73 9.55 -4.39 -12.55
C PHE A 73 10.04 -3.53 -11.40
N TYR A 74 9.68 -2.25 -11.42
CA TYR A 74 10.01 -1.31 -10.37
C TYR A 74 8.75 -0.87 -9.62
N PRO A 75 8.78 -0.81 -8.28
CA PRO A 75 7.69 -0.26 -7.51
C PRO A 75 7.68 1.27 -7.63
N GLU A 76 6.65 1.81 -8.27
CA GLU A 76 6.32 3.23 -8.21
C GLU A 76 5.28 3.46 -7.11
N LYS A 77 5.49 4.50 -6.29
CA LYS A 77 4.58 4.88 -5.21
C LYS A 77 3.79 6.12 -5.61
N GLU A 78 2.48 6.02 -5.56
CA GLU A 78 1.53 7.11 -5.84
C GLU A 78 0.73 7.41 -4.57
N ALA A 79 0.73 8.66 -4.11
CA ALA A 79 -0.06 9.07 -2.95
C ALA A 79 -1.39 9.67 -3.42
N ILE A 80 -2.50 9.12 -2.93
CA ILE A 80 -3.86 9.57 -3.24
C ILE A 80 -4.60 9.98 -1.97
N TYR A 81 -5.44 11.02 -2.05
CA TYR A 81 -6.33 11.40 -0.96
C TYR A 81 -7.65 10.64 -1.06
N VAL A 82 -8.01 10.01 0.04
CA VAL A 82 -9.17 9.11 0.14
C VAL A 82 -10.09 9.60 1.25
N LYS A 83 -11.38 9.63 0.98
CA LYS A 83 -12.40 9.96 1.99
C LYS A 83 -12.59 8.76 2.93
N ASP A 84 -12.49 9.00 4.23
CA ASP A 84 -12.81 8.02 5.28
C ASP A 84 -13.94 8.56 6.16
N PRO A 85 -15.22 8.38 5.75
CA PRO A 85 -16.36 8.91 6.51
C PRO A 85 -16.56 8.20 7.85
N ALA A 86 -16.05 6.98 8.01
CA ALA A 86 -16.21 6.19 9.23
C ALA A 86 -15.08 6.40 10.24
N LYS A 87 -13.98 7.06 9.84
CA LYS A 87 -12.74 7.19 10.63
C LYS A 87 -12.26 5.84 11.17
N ALA A 88 -12.41 4.80 10.34
CA ALA A 88 -12.07 3.43 10.71
C ALA A 88 -10.59 3.14 10.51
N CYS A 89 -9.91 3.92 9.65
CA CYS A 89 -8.51 3.73 9.30
C CYS A 89 -7.57 4.37 10.31
N ASN A 90 -6.50 3.65 10.64
CA ASN A 90 -5.35 4.19 11.36
C ASN A 90 -4.09 4.15 10.48
N ILE A 91 -3.07 4.89 10.92
CA ILE A 91 -1.76 4.94 10.27
C ILE A 91 -1.18 3.51 10.19
N GLY A 92 -0.68 3.15 9.01
CA GLY A 92 -0.08 1.83 8.75
C GLY A 92 -1.07 0.73 8.35
N ASP A 93 -2.37 1.00 8.32
CA ASP A 93 -3.36 0.04 7.83
C ASP A 93 -3.23 -0.20 6.33
N ILE A 94 -3.51 -1.42 5.89
CA ILE A 94 -3.66 -1.75 4.48
C ILE A 94 -5.15 -1.68 4.16
N VAL A 95 -5.52 -0.81 3.23
CA VAL A 95 -6.91 -0.49 2.92
C VAL A 95 -7.24 -0.74 1.46
N LEU A 96 -8.49 -1.16 1.22
CA LEU A 96 -9.07 -1.21 -0.11
C LEU A 96 -9.82 0.09 -0.38
N VAL A 97 -9.49 0.69 -1.50
CA VAL A 97 -9.93 2.02 -1.90
C VAL A 97 -10.71 1.91 -3.20
N LYS A 98 -11.88 2.53 -3.26
CA LYS A 98 -12.76 2.52 -4.44
C LYS A 98 -12.85 3.90 -5.06
N LYS A 99 -12.79 3.96 -6.39
CA LYS A 99 -12.97 5.23 -7.11
C LYS A 99 -14.41 5.71 -7.01
N LEU A 100 -14.59 6.98 -6.67
CA LEU A 100 -15.91 7.62 -6.63
C LEU A 100 -16.44 7.83 -8.07
N PRO A 101 -17.76 7.72 -8.30
CA PRO A 101 -18.36 8.01 -9.61
C PRO A 101 -18.21 9.48 -10.00
N GLU A 102 -18.34 10.38 -9.02
CA GLU A 102 -18.08 11.81 -9.13
C GLU A 102 -17.01 12.22 -8.10
N GLN A 103 -16.05 13.04 -8.52
CA GLN A 103 -15.01 13.53 -7.62
C GLN A 103 -15.64 14.46 -6.58
N ALA A 104 -15.47 14.15 -5.29
CA ALA A 104 -16.06 14.96 -4.23
C ALA A 104 -15.39 16.34 -4.15
N ASN A 105 -14.05 16.36 -4.25
CA ASN A 105 -13.21 17.57 -4.28
C ASN A 105 -12.11 17.38 -5.34
N GLU A 106 -11.42 18.44 -5.77
CA GLU A 106 -10.34 18.39 -6.77
C GLU A 106 -9.26 17.34 -6.44
N ARG A 107 -8.91 17.19 -5.16
CA ARG A 107 -7.89 16.24 -4.70
C ARG A 107 -8.46 14.89 -4.22
N VAL A 108 -9.76 14.80 -3.90
CA VAL A 108 -10.38 13.60 -3.30
C VAL A 108 -11.17 12.83 -4.36
N SER A 109 -10.55 11.77 -4.87
CA SER A 109 -11.07 10.97 -5.99
C SER A 109 -11.59 9.59 -5.58
N HIS A 110 -11.27 9.15 -4.36
CA HIS A 110 -11.58 7.80 -3.89
C HIS A 110 -12.20 7.81 -2.49
N VAL A 111 -12.82 6.69 -2.13
CA VAL A 111 -13.39 6.41 -0.79
C VAL A 111 -12.83 5.10 -0.25
N VAL A 112 -12.61 5.03 1.06
CA VAL A 112 -12.24 3.78 1.72
C VAL A 112 -13.45 2.85 1.66
N GLN A 113 -13.24 1.64 1.13
CA GLN A 113 -14.27 0.61 1.11
C GLN A 113 -14.16 -0.30 2.34
N GLU A 114 -12.95 -0.79 2.63
CA GLU A 114 -12.69 -1.68 3.76
C GLU A 114 -11.23 -1.62 4.20
N VAL A 115 -10.98 -1.93 5.47
CA VAL A 115 -9.64 -2.16 6.00
C VAL A 115 -9.32 -3.64 5.82
N LEU A 116 -8.34 -3.97 4.98
CA LEU A 116 -7.93 -5.35 4.70
C LEU A 116 -7.08 -5.90 5.85
N PHE A 117 -6.08 -5.13 6.28
CA PHE A 117 -5.20 -5.52 7.37
C PHE A 117 -4.98 -4.34 8.30
N ALA A 118 -5.45 -4.48 9.54
CA ALA A 118 -5.17 -3.52 10.60
C ALA A 118 -3.72 -3.69 11.08
N CYS A 119 -3.02 -2.58 11.24
CA CYS A 119 -1.67 -2.58 11.80
C CYS A 119 -1.69 -3.19 13.21
N GLY A 120 -0.89 -4.25 13.43
CA GLY A 120 -0.77 -4.93 14.72
C GLY A 120 -1.85 -5.96 15.07
N ASP A 121 -2.95 -6.04 14.32
CA ASP A 121 -4.03 -7.03 14.54
C ASP A 121 -4.40 -7.75 13.23
N VAL A 122 -3.40 -8.41 12.63
CA VAL A 122 -3.57 -9.08 11.34
C VAL A 122 -4.32 -10.39 11.54
N THR A 123 -5.40 -10.56 10.78
CA THR A 123 -6.15 -11.81 10.71
C THR A 123 -5.78 -12.51 9.40
N ASP A 124 -5.39 -13.78 9.49
CA ASP A 124 -5.10 -14.58 8.30
C ASP A 124 -6.40 -14.78 7.50
N PRO A 125 -6.45 -14.37 6.21
CA PRO A 125 -7.65 -14.51 5.40
C PRO A 125 -8.00 -15.99 5.10
N VAL A 126 -7.07 -16.92 5.25
CA VAL A 126 -7.31 -18.34 4.97
C VAL A 126 -7.96 -19.03 6.16
N THR A 127 -7.41 -18.87 7.36
CA THR A 127 -7.89 -19.54 8.57
C THR A 127 -8.87 -18.71 9.40
N GLY A 128 -8.85 -17.38 9.28
CA GLY A 128 -9.59 -16.47 10.15
C GLY A 128 -8.94 -16.28 11.53
N GLU A 129 -7.77 -16.89 11.77
CA GLU A 129 -7.05 -16.79 13.03
C GLU A 129 -6.13 -15.56 13.05
N LYS A 130 -5.88 -15.04 14.26
CA LYS A 130 -4.95 -13.91 14.44
C LYS A 130 -3.51 -14.38 14.31
N VAL A 131 -2.70 -13.59 13.60
CA VAL A 131 -1.29 -13.88 13.33
C VAL A 131 -0.41 -12.73 13.82
N SER A 132 0.74 -13.08 14.39
CA SER A 132 1.80 -12.14 14.74
C SER A 132 3.07 -12.54 13.99
N GLY A 133 3.40 -11.79 12.93
CA GLY A 133 4.52 -12.10 12.06
C GLY A 133 4.28 -13.42 11.29
N SER A 134 5.07 -14.45 11.59
CA SER A 134 4.99 -15.77 10.95
C SER A 134 4.24 -16.82 11.77
N GLN A 135 3.76 -16.47 12.97
CA GLN A 135 3.16 -17.44 13.90
C GLN A 135 1.73 -17.04 14.29
N TYR A 136 0.87 -18.04 14.46
CA TYR A 136 -0.48 -17.81 14.98
C TYR A 136 -0.43 -17.38 16.45
N ARG A 137 -1.31 -16.44 16.79
CA ARG A 137 -1.36 -15.83 18.13
C ARG A 137 -1.65 -16.86 19.22
N PHE A 138 -2.47 -17.88 18.93
CA PHE A 138 -2.78 -18.92 19.91
C PHE A 138 -1.55 -19.77 20.29
N MET A 139 -0.61 -20.00 19.36
CA MET A 139 0.61 -20.76 19.65
C MET A 139 1.53 -19.97 20.57
N LEU A 140 1.71 -18.69 20.25
CA LEU A 140 2.46 -17.76 21.09
C LEU A 140 1.84 -17.64 22.50
N ASP A 141 0.52 -17.60 22.60
CA ASP A 141 -0.17 -17.53 23.90
C ASP A 141 0.02 -18.80 24.72
N LEU A 142 0.11 -19.96 24.07
CA LEU A 142 0.42 -21.22 24.74
C LEU A 142 1.88 -21.24 25.23
N GLU A 143 2.83 -20.80 24.40
CA GLU A 143 4.24 -20.69 24.78
C GLU A 143 4.43 -19.75 25.97
N ASP A 144 3.81 -18.57 25.95
CA ASP A 144 3.87 -17.62 27.06
C ASP A 144 3.27 -18.20 28.35
N LYS A 145 2.16 -18.96 28.24
CA LYS A 145 1.55 -19.66 29.38
C LYS A 145 2.51 -20.71 29.95
N MET A 146 3.15 -21.50 29.11
CA MET A 146 4.11 -22.53 29.53
C MET A 146 5.34 -21.91 30.22
N VAL A 147 5.90 -20.85 29.64
CA VAL A 147 7.05 -20.13 30.22
C VAL A 147 6.69 -19.54 31.58
N ARG A 148 5.52 -18.89 31.68
CA ARG A 148 5.04 -18.32 32.94
C ARG A 148 4.81 -19.38 34.01
N GLU A 149 4.36 -20.56 33.62
CA GLU A 149 4.16 -21.66 34.56
C GLU A 149 5.47 -22.28 35.05
N ALA A 150 6.47 -22.38 34.17
CA ALA A 150 7.78 -22.90 34.51
C ALA A 150 8.57 -21.95 35.43
N LEU A 151 8.44 -20.64 35.22
CA LEU A 151 9.23 -19.61 35.91
C LEU A 151 8.44 -18.88 37.02
N LYS A 152 7.43 -19.52 37.63
CA LYS A 152 6.59 -18.91 38.69
C LYS A 152 7.37 -18.28 39.86
N SER A 153 8.60 -18.75 40.11
CA SER A 153 9.52 -18.25 41.14
C SER A 153 10.19 -16.93 40.78
N ASP A 154 10.35 -16.63 39.50
CA ASP A 154 11.22 -15.55 39.03
C ASP A 154 10.40 -14.27 38.82
N THR A 155 10.89 -13.15 39.36
CA THR A 155 10.23 -11.84 39.26
C THR A 155 10.08 -11.38 37.81
N SER A 156 11.05 -11.71 36.95
CA SER A 156 11.05 -11.41 35.52
C SER A 156 9.96 -12.16 34.75
N ALA A 157 9.59 -13.37 35.18
CA ALA A 157 8.52 -14.14 34.53
C ALA A 157 7.11 -13.63 34.89
N ARG A 158 6.97 -12.89 36.00
CA ARG A 158 5.72 -12.17 36.32
C ARG A 158 5.49 -10.99 35.37
N GLU A 159 6.55 -10.47 34.76
CA GLU A 159 6.52 -9.36 33.79
C GLU A 159 6.46 -9.86 32.33
N CYS A 160 6.27 -11.16 32.08
CA CYS A 160 6.02 -11.67 30.74
C CYS A 160 4.80 -10.97 30.11
N PHE A 161 4.91 -10.67 28.82
CA PHE A 161 3.91 -9.90 28.08
C PHE A 161 2.57 -10.64 28.02
N ILE A 162 1.54 -10.08 28.67
CA ILE A 162 0.19 -10.68 28.67
C ILE A 162 -0.56 -10.20 27.41
N ARG A 163 -0.58 -11.01 26.35
CA ARG A 163 -1.24 -10.67 25.08
C ARG A 163 -2.75 -10.45 25.18
N GLU A 164 -3.41 -11.07 26.17
CA GLU A 164 -4.84 -10.89 26.44
C GLU A 164 -5.17 -9.48 26.95
N LYS A 165 -4.23 -8.82 27.64
CA LYS A 165 -4.38 -7.45 28.13
C LYS A 165 -3.94 -6.40 27.12
N ALA A 166 -3.24 -6.82 26.07
CA ALA A 166 -2.75 -5.91 25.04
C ALA A 166 -3.96 -5.32 24.26
N PRO A 167 -3.91 -4.04 23.89
CA PRO A 167 -4.89 -3.45 23.00
C PRO A 167 -4.90 -4.18 21.65
N LYS A 168 -5.97 -4.03 20.88
CA LYS A 168 -6.19 -4.80 19.65
C LYS A 168 -5.02 -4.63 18.68
N ARG A 169 -4.58 -3.40 18.45
CA ARG A 169 -3.48 -3.06 17.53
C ARG A 169 -2.09 -3.08 18.20
N GLY A 170 -1.96 -3.73 19.36
CA GLY A 170 -0.70 -3.84 20.10
C GLY A 170 -0.21 -2.51 20.66
N SER A 171 1.06 -2.46 21.09
CA SER A 171 1.64 -1.26 21.71
C SER A 171 1.60 -0.03 20.80
N THR A 172 1.58 -0.23 19.48
CA THR A 172 1.46 0.83 18.48
C THR A 172 0.17 1.63 18.64
N GLU A 173 -0.92 1.05 19.15
CA GLU A 173 -2.16 1.81 19.41
C GLU A 173 -1.99 2.90 20.47
N LEU A 174 -1.10 2.68 21.43
CA LEU A 174 -0.87 3.58 22.57
C LEU A 174 0.20 4.63 22.26
N ASP A 175 1.20 4.25 21.47
CA ASP A 175 2.34 5.11 21.17
C ASP A 175 2.03 6.02 19.97
N LYS A 176 1.48 7.22 20.21
CA LYS A 176 1.18 8.19 19.14
C LYS A 176 2.37 9.06 18.72
N SER A 177 3.59 8.72 19.12
CA SER A 177 4.79 9.52 18.82
C SER A 177 5.02 9.72 17.31
N TYR A 178 4.48 8.83 16.46
CA TYR A 178 4.53 8.97 15.01
C TYR A 178 3.71 10.15 14.48
N GLU A 179 2.63 10.59 15.14
CA GLU A 179 1.79 11.70 14.68
C GLU A 179 2.64 12.99 14.55
N ASP A 180 3.47 13.29 15.55
CA ASP A 180 4.38 14.44 15.57
C ASP A 180 5.45 14.38 14.47
N VAL A 181 5.97 13.18 14.17
CA VAL A 181 7.00 13.00 13.14
C VAL A 181 6.41 13.30 11.76
N TYR A 182 5.21 12.80 11.47
CA TYR A 182 4.57 13.03 10.19
C TYR A 182 4.16 14.49 9.96
N ILE A 183 3.66 15.17 10.99
CA ILE A 183 3.36 16.62 10.91
C ILE A 183 4.62 17.40 10.49
N ARG A 184 5.80 17.05 11.02
CA ARG A 184 7.07 17.71 10.66
C ARG A 184 7.54 17.41 9.24
N TYR A 185 7.24 16.23 8.70
CA TYR A 185 7.58 15.90 7.32
C TYR A 185 6.65 16.56 6.32
N ASP A 186 5.34 16.54 6.58
CA ASP A 186 4.37 17.20 5.70
C ASP A 186 4.55 18.73 5.73
N ALA A 187 4.84 19.33 6.89
CA ALA A 187 5.14 20.78 6.97
C ALA A 187 6.39 21.19 6.16
N ARG A 188 7.40 20.31 6.06
CA ARG A 188 8.56 20.57 5.19
C ARG A 188 8.25 20.41 3.70
N ILE A 189 7.27 19.57 3.35
CA ILE A 189 6.82 19.39 1.97
C ILE A 189 5.90 20.55 1.55
N GLU A 190 5.11 21.10 2.47
CA GLU A 190 4.29 22.30 2.24
C GLU A 190 5.14 23.55 1.92
N ASP A 191 6.37 23.65 2.44
CA ASP A 191 7.31 24.73 2.09
C ASP A 191 7.80 24.65 0.61
N ASP A 192 7.87 23.45 0.03
CA ASP A 192 8.19 23.24 -1.40
C ASP A 192 6.94 23.29 -2.30
N HIS A 193 5.74 23.23 -1.72
CA HIS A 193 4.44 23.28 -2.40
C HIS A 193 3.47 24.26 -1.70
N ALA A 194 3.78 25.57 -1.77
CA ALA A 194 3.02 26.68 -1.19
C ALA A 194 1.58 26.88 -1.76
N VAL A 195 0.71 25.87 -1.66
CA VAL A 195 -0.70 25.91 -2.12
C VAL A 195 -1.69 25.58 -0.99
N ASP A 196 -1.23 25.06 0.15
CA ASP A 196 -2.11 24.47 1.16
C ASP A 196 -2.74 25.48 2.16
N ALA A 197 -2.33 26.75 2.14
CA ALA A 197 -2.89 27.79 3.01
C ALA A 197 -4.30 28.31 2.61
N GLN A 198 -4.89 27.84 1.51
CA GLN A 198 -6.17 28.38 1.01
C GLN A 198 -7.44 27.70 1.57
N TYR A 199 -7.32 26.58 2.29
CA TYR A 199 -8.46 25.68 2.54
C TYR A 199 -9.02 25.64 3.96
N HIS A 200 -8.53 26.49 4.88
CA HIS A 200 -9.16 26.70 6.19
C HIS A 200 -10.45 27.54 6.15
N LYS A 201 -11.01 27.79 4.96
CA LYS A 201 -12.28 28.51 4.76
C LYS A 201 -13.28 27.68 3.95
N LEU A 202 -13.69 26.51 4.46
CA LEU A 202 -14.95 25.87 4.11
C LEU A 202 -15.54 25.20 5.36
#